data_AF-A0A0D8XHP0-F1
#
_entry.id   AF-A0A0D8XHP0-F1
#
_cell.length_a   1.000
_cell.length_b   1.000
_cell.length_c   1.000
_cell.angle_alpha   90.00
_cell.angle_beta   90.00
_cell.angle_gamma   90.00
#
_symmetry.space_group_name_H-M   'P 1'
#
loop_
_entity.id
_entity.type
_entity.pdbx_description
1 polymer ?
#
loop_
_entity_poly.entity_id
_entity_poly.type
_entity_poly.pdbx_seq_one_letter_code
_entity_poly.pdbx_strand_id
1 'polypeptide(L)'
;MFRSKNNTVRTSCASFVGTLVSRLGTSTVLSSPEQLARLIPQLIAFSRDPNPHVRMHGRQTLLNLSEDPNFDRHLKKSVSDTEYQSVKSILEEIGKKGGLDSLDSTCSSISSGLSRSGSVRKTVQRKLPDNVQLDLDEIRADLTATSWERRVCGLKRFEELCGSTTKAVASDTKLIEAFIGRLSDINSKVSLEGLDIYLITLPALSRFYSTESHLKAVLNQLILALMSHLSSKNVDHRSTAQKCLTETIEKIDPSCLSPAIAAAARKANIKQKPFMLGVLNNPSCLSPAIAAAARKANIKQKPFMLGVLNSLNCKLYPMKPKQVEVVALPILWECLKAGVAESEMRKAVAEYAKGLVELMGEKALLDHSSMEVNPSKRKLLESLIL
;
A
#
# COMPACT_ATOMS: atom_id res chain seq x y z
N MET A 1 -15.75 -25.73 8.02
CA MET A 1 -14.83 -24.60 7.78
C MET A 1 -13.35 -24.97 7.95
N PHE A 2 -12.96 -25.73 8.99
CA PHE A 2 -11.57 -26.10 9.30
C PHE A 2 -10.77 -26.77 8.16
N ARG A 3 -11.45 -27.44 7.22
CA ARG A 3 -10.85 -28.11 6.05
C ARG A 3 -11.11 -27.39 4.71
N SER A 4 -11.37 -26.09 4.75
CA SER A 4 -11.57 -25.31 3.51
C SER A 4 -10.30 -25.35 2.66
N LYS A 5 -10.43 -25.54 1.35
CA LYS A 5 -9.30 -25.41 0.41
C LYS A 5 -8.80 -23.95 0.31
N ASN A 6 -9.61 -22.98 0.74
CA ASN A 6 -9.27 -21.56 0.69
C ASN A 6 -8.48 -21.11 1.94
N ASN A 7 -7.25 -20.66 1.73
CA ASN A 7 -6.34 -20.20 2.77
C ASN A 7 -6.87 -19.00 3.59
N THR A 8 -7.56 -18.06 2.95
CA THR A 8 -8.14 -16.89 3.62
C THR A 8 -9.23 -17.31 4.60
N VAL A 9 -10.10 -18.25 4.20
CA VAL A 9 -11.16 -18.77 5.07
C VAL A 9 -10.57 -19.49 6.29
N ARG A 10 -9.51 -20.29 6.10
CA ARG A 10 -8.83 -20.96 7.23
C ARG A 10 -8.15 -19.95 8.16
N THR A 11 -7.55 -18.89 7.61
CA THR A 11 -6.89 -17.83 8.38
C THR A 11 -7.89 -17.05 9.23
N SER A 12 -8.99 -16.58 8.62
CA SER A 12 -10.06 -15.90 9.35
C SER A 12 -10.69 -16.79 10.42
N CYS A 13 -10.85 -18.08 10.15
CA CYS A 13 -11.38 -19.04 11.12
C CYS A 13 -10.44 -19.22 12.32
N ALA A 14 -9.14 -19.41 12.09
CA ALA A 14 -8.15 -19.53 13.16
C ALA A 14 -8.05 -18.25 14.01
N SER A 15 -8.05 -17.07 13.37
CA SER A 15 -8.08 -15.77 14.05
C SER A 15 -9.35 -15.59 14.88
N PHE A 16 -10.50 -16.01 14.36
CA PHE A 16 -11.78 -15.90 15.06
C PHE A 16 -11.82 -16.81 16.29
N VAL A 17 -11.33 -18.05 16.19
CA VAL A 17 -11.22 -18.97 17.33
C VAL A 17 -10.34 -18.36 18.43
N GLY A 18 -9.17 -17.80 18.09
CA GLY A 18 -8.31 -17.11 19.07
C GLY A 18 -8.98 -15.90 19.73
N THR A 19 -9.75 -15.13 18.94
CA THR A 19 -10.54 -13.99 19.46
C THR A 19 -11.63 -14.44 20.42
N LEU A 20 -12.34 -15.54 20.10
CA LEU A 20 -13.37 -16.10 20.98
C LEU A 20 -12.77 -16.59 22.31
N VAL A 21 -11.66 -17.31 22.28
CA VAL A 21 -10.95 -17.76 23.49
C VAL A 21 -10.53 -16.56 24.35
N SER A 22 -10.01 -15.50 23.72
CA SER A 22 -9.61 -14.28 24.42
C SER A 22 -10.80 -13.54 25.04
N ARG A 23 -11.96 -13.51 24.36
CA ARG A 23 -13.19 -12.87 24.87
C ARG A 23 -13.88 -13.65 25.99
N LEU A 24 -13.83 -14.98 25.94
CA LEU A 24 -14.36 -15.85 27.01
C LEU A 24 -13.45 -15.88 28.24
N GLY A 25 -12.16 -15.59 28.05
CA GLY A 25 -11.12 -15.70 29.07
C GLY A 25 -10.50 -17.10 29.07
N THR A 26 -9.17 -17.15 29.13
CA THR A 26 -8.39 -18.39 29.09
C THR A 26 -8.75 -19.31 30.25
N SER A 27 -8.85 -18.79 31.48
CA SER A 27 -9.22 -19.57 32.66
C SER A 27 -10.64 -20.16 32.57
N THR A 28 -11.60 -19.44 31.97
CA THR A 28 -12.97 -19.93 31.73
C THR A 28 -12.98 -21.11 30.75
N VAL A 29 -12.25 -20.98 29.65
CA VAL A 29 -12.14 -22.02 28.62
C VAL A 29 -11.43 -23.25 29.17
N LEU A 30 -10.38 -23.07 29.97
CA LEU A 30 -9.64 -24.19 30.58
C LEU A 30 -10.44 -24.91 31.66
N SER A 31 -11.31 -24.19 32.38
CA SER A 31 -12.17 -24.75 33.41
C SER A 31 -13.31 -25.61 32.86
N SER A 32 -13.55 -25.63 31.54
CA SER A 32 -14.58 -26.43 30.88
C SER A 32 -13.97 -27.59 30.09
N PRO A 33 -13.96 -28.83 30.63
CA PRO A 33 -13.34 -29.99 29.97
C PRO A 33 -13.94 -30.28 28.59
N GLU A 34 -15.27 -30.14 28.44
CA GLU A 34 -15.95 -30.39 27.18
C GLU A 34 -15.56 -29.39 26.08
N GLN A 35 -15.37 -28.12 26.42
CA GLN A 35 -14.94 -27.10 25.47
C GLN A 35 -13.49 -27.30 25.08
N LEU A 36 -12.64 -27.62 26.06
CA LEU A 36 -11.23 -27.86 25.83
C LEU A 36 -11.01 -29.09 24.94
N ALA A 37 -11.76 -30.17 25.17
CA ALA A 37 -11.75 -31.39 24.34
C ALA A 37 -12.09 -31.12 22.86
N ARG A 38 -12.99 -30.15 22.59
CA ARG A 38 -13.35 -29.76 21.21
C ARG A 38 -12.36 -28.77 20.58
N LEU A 39 -11.76 -27.92 21.39
CA LEU A 39 -10.89 -26.83 20.94
C LEU A 39 -9.48 -27.33 20.58
N ILE A 40 -8.87 -28.15 21.44
CA ILE A 40 -7.47 -28.57 21.29
C ILE A 40 -7.18 -29.26 19.95
N PRO A 41 -8.01 -30.20 19.45
CA PRO A 41 -7.76 -30.83 18.14
C PRO A 41 -7.71 -29.81 17.00
N GLN A 42 -8.53 -28.75 17.07
CA GLN A 42 -8.54 -27.68 16.07
C GLN A 42 -7.29 -26.80 16.16
N LEU A 43 -6.84 -26.48 17.38
CA LEU A 43 -5.62 -25.69 17.58
C LEU A 43 -4.36 -26.45 17.15
N ILE A 44 -4.31 -27.76 17.37
CA ILE A 44 -3.24 -28.62 16.84
C ILE A 44 -3.24 -28.58 15.31
N ALA A 45 -4.42 -28.71 14.69
CA ALA A 45 -4.55 -28.67 13.24
C ALA A 45 -4.11 -27.30 12.67
N PHE A 46 -4.54 -26.19 13.28
CA PHE A 46 -4.11 -24.86 12.85
C PHE A 46 -2.60 -24.67 12.99
N SER A 47 -2.01 -25.09 14.11
CA SER A 47 -0.57 -24.96 14.38
C SER A 47 0.34 -25.71 13.40
N ARG A 48 -0.23 -26.69 12.68
CA ARG A 48 0.43 -27.52 11.66
C ARG A 48 -0.11 -27.27 10.23
N ASP A 49 -0.93 -26.24 10.00
CA ASP A 49 -1.50 -25.94 8.68
C ASP A 49 -0.39 -25.61 7.66
N PRO A 50 -0.54 -25.93 6.36
CA PRO A 50 0.41 -25.52 5.34
C PRO A 50 0.58 -23.99 5.21
N ASN A 51 -0.44 -23.20 5.55
CA ASN A 51 -0.38 -21.74 5.48
C ASN A 51 0.25 -21.13 6.75
N PRO A 52 1.26 -20.24 6.62
CA PRO A 52 1.95 -19.65 7.77
C PRO A 52 1.05 -18.78 8.67
N HIS A 53 0.10 -18.02 8.10
CA HIS A 53 -0.80 -17.19 8.90
C HIS A 53 -1.78 -18.01 9.73
N VAL A 54 -2.25 -19.15 9.21
CA VAL A 54 -3.08 -20.10 9.96
C VAL A 54 -2.29 -20.70 11.13
N ARG A 55 -1.04 -21.11 10.88
CA ARG A 55 -0.14 -21.60 11.93
C ARG A 55 0.10 -20.56 13.01
N MET A 56 0.34 -19.31 12.63
CA MET A 56 0.57 -18.21 13.55
C MET A 56 -0.60 -18.05 14.52
N HIS A 57 -1.85 -17.98 14.02
CA HIS A 57 -3.03 -17.85 14.89
C HIS A 57 -3.24 -19.07 15.79
N GLY A 58 -3.02 -20.28 15.27
CA GLY A 58 -3.11 -21.52 16.07
C GLY A 58 -2.09 -21.55 17.21
N ARG A 59 -0.83 -21.23 16.91
CA ARG A 59 0.28 -21.18 17.87
C ARG A 59 0.10 -20.07 18.90
N GLN A 60 -0.32 -18.88 18.47
CA GLN A 60 -0.63 -17.77 19.38
C GLN A 60 -1.73 -18.15 20.39
N THR A 61 -2.79 -18.81 19.93
CA THR A 61 -3.89 -19.20 20.82
C THR A 61 -3.45 -20.24 21.84
N LEU A 62 -2.61 -21.22 21.45
CA LEU A 62 -2.02 -22.18 22.40
C LEU A 62 -1.07 -21.50 23.39
N LEU A 63 -0.28 -20.53 22.95
CA LEU A 63 0.62 -19.78 23.80
C LEU A 63 -0.16 -19.02 24.88
N ASN A 64 -1.22 -18.28 24.49
CA ASN A 64 -2.09 -17.56 25.43
C ASN A 64 -2.75 -18.49 26.45
N LEU A 65 -3.18 -19.69 26.03
CA LEU A 65 -3.73 -20.68 26.96
C LEU A 65 -2.68 -21.21 27.93
N SER A 66 -1.43 -21.34 27.49
CA SER A 66 -0.33 -21.87 28.30
C SER A 66 0.19 -20.90 29.37
N GLU A 67 -0.18 -19.63 29.30
CA GLU A 67 0.11 -18.63 30.35
C GLU A 67 -0.68 -18.88 31.64
N ASP A 68 -1.78 -19.64 31.58
CA ASP A 68 -2.56 -19.99 32.77
C ASP A 68 -1.80 -21.02 33.65
N PRO A 69 -1.60 -20.76 34.95
CA PRO A 69 -0.87 -21.67 35.84
C PRO A 69 -1.46 -23.09 35.92
N ASN A 70 -2.77 -23.24 35.68
CA ASN A 70 -3.46 -24.52 35.72
C ASN A 70 -3.58 -25.20 34.35
N PHE A 71 -3.01 -24.60 33.29
CA PHE A 71 -3.11 -25.10 31.92
C PHE A 71 -2.80 -26.60 31.80
N ASP A 72 -1.66 -27.04 32.35
CA ASP A 72 -1.21 -28.43 32.26
C ASP A 72 -2.20 -29.41 32.92
N ARG A 73 -2.72 -29.01 34.07
CA ARG A 73 -3.67 -29.80 34.86
C ARG A 73 -5.01 -29.94 34.13
N HIS A 74 -5.50 -28.88 33.51
CA HIS A 74 -6.74 -28.90 32.74
C HIS A 74 -6.58 -29.67 31.43
N LEU A 75 -5.45 -29.50 30.75
CA LEU A 75 -5.18 -30.16 29.48
C LEU A 75 -5.12 -31.69 29.66
N LYS A 76 -4.33 -32.20 30.61
CA LYS A 76 -4.23 -33.66 30.89
C LYS A 76 -5.57 -34.32 31.20
N LYS A 77 -6.50 -33.60 31.81
CA LYS A 77 -7.82 -34.12 32.18
C LYS A 77 -8.82 -34.13 31.03
N SER A 78 -8.60 -33.32 30.00
CA SER A 78 -9.63 -32.99 29.01
C SER A 78 -9.33 -33.51 27.60
N VAL A 79 -8.09 -33.95 27.32
CA VAL A 79 -7.69 -34.45 26.00
C VAL A 79 -6.95 -35.78 26.12
N SER A 80 -6.78 -36.48 24.99
CA SER A 80 -6.00 -37.71 24.94
C SER A 80 -4.50 -37.46 25.17
N ASP A 81 -3.76 -38.51 25.59
CA ASP A 81 -2.31 -38.42 25.77
C ASP A 81 -1.58 -37.98 24.50
N THR A 82 -2.05 -38.40 23.33
CA THR A 82 -1.45 -38.04 22.03
C THR A 82 -1.63 -36.56 21.70
N GLU A 83 -2.79 -35.98 22.02
CA GLU A 83 -3.09 -34.56 21.86
C GLU A 83 -2.31 -33.72 22.87
N TYR A 84 -2.25 -34.16 24.13
CA TYR A 84 -1.45 -33.51 25.17
C TYR A 84 0.03 -33.41 24.76
N GLN A 85 0.63 -34.51 24.31
CA GLN A 85 2.02 -34.53 23.82
C GLN A 85 2.21 -33.65 22.57
N SER A 86 1.23 -33.62 21.67
CA SER A 86 1.27 -32.76 20.48
C SER A 86 1.28 -31.27 20.83
N VAL A 87 0.48 -30.86 21.82
CA VAL A 87 0.47 -29.46 22.30
C VAL A 87 1.79 -29.09 22.96
N LYS A 88 2.35 -29.96 23.81
CA LYS A 88 3.67 -29.74 24.44
C LYS A 88 4.78 -29.59 23.40
N SER A 89 4.81 -30.47 22.41
CA SER A 89 5.79 -30.39 21.31
C SER A 89 5.69 -29.08 20.53
N ILE A 90 4.48 -28.58 20.26
CA ILE A 90 4.27 -27.29 19.57
C ILE A 90 4.79 -26.12 20.43
N LEU A 91 4.48 -26.12 21.73
CA LEU A 91 4.92 -25.06 22.65
C LEU A 91 6.46 -25.05 22.81
N GLU A 92 7.08 -26.22 22.90
CA GLU A 92 8.54 -26.34 22.90
C GLU A 92 9.18 -25.85 21.60
N GLU A 93 8.57 -26.13 20.45
CA GLU A 93 9.06 -25.65 19.15
C GLU A 93 9.03 -24.11 19.08
N ILE A 94 7.99 -23.49 19.66
CA ILE A 94 7.87 -22.03 19.76
C ILE A 94 8.98 -21.47 20.67
N GLY A 95 9.20 -22.10 21.83
CA GLY A 95 10.25 -21.67 22.78
C GLY A 95 11.66 -21.78 22.20
N LYS A 96 11.99 -22.91 21.55
CA LYS A 96 13.32 -23.15 20.95
C LYS A 96 13.67 -22.19 19.81
N LYS A 97 12.66 -21.70 19.10
CA LYS A 97 12.86 -20.78 17.98
C LYS A 97 12.97 -19.32 18.40
N GLY A 98 12.84 -18.95 19.67
CA GLY A 98 12.93 -17.56 20.13
C GLY A 98 11.60 -16.82 20.11
N GLY A 99 10.48 -17.53 20.33
CA GLY A 99 9.14 -16.96 20.36
C GLY A 99 8.42 -16.97 19.01
N LEU A 100 7.21 -16.43 18.97
CA LEU A 100 6.39 -16.38 17.77
C LEU A 100 7.01 -15.51 16.67
N ASP A 101 7.78 -14.48 17.05
CA ASP A 101 8.37 -13.48 16.14
C ASP A 101 9.52 -14.05 15.27
N SER A 102 10.23 -15.07 15.75
CA SER A 102 11.32 -15.70 14.99
C SER A 102 10.80 -16.67 13.91
N LEU A 103 9.59 -17.21 14.09
CA LEU A 103 8.91 -18.05 13.10
C LEU A 103 8.45 -17.27 11.85
N ASP A 104 8.43 -15.93 11.90
CA ASP A 104 8.00 -15.05 10.81
C ASP A 104 9.13 -14.64 9.86
N SER A 105 10.39 -15.03 10.16
CA SER A 105 11.55 -14.71 9.31
C SER A 105 11.52 -15.35 7.91
N THR A 106 10.57 -16.25 7.65
CA THR A 106 10.33 -16.85 6.32
C THR A 106 9.17 -16.19 5.57
N CYS A 107 8.43 -15.25 6.18
CA CYS A 107 7.24 -14.64 5.57
C CYS A 107 7.52 -13.36 4.79
N SER A 108 8.67 -12.71 4.95
CA SER A 108 8.97 -11.45 4.25
C SER A 108 9.55 -11.61 2.83
N SER A 109 9.76 -12.83 2.34
CA SER A 109 10.62 -13.07 1.16
C SER A 109 9.92 -13.54 -0.13
N ILE A 110 8.59 -13.62 -0.20
CA ILE A 110 7.90 -14.21 -1.37
C ILE A 110 7.08 -13.24 -2.22
N SER A 111 7.28 -11.92 -2.10
CA SER A 111 6.71 -10.93 -3.04
C SER A 111 7.74 -10.15 -3.87
N SER A 112 9.04 -10.38 -3.70
CA SER A 112 10.06 -9.89 -4.65
C SER A 112 10.31 -10.96 -5.72
N GLY A 113 9.66 -10.79 -6.87
CA GLY A 113 9.76 -11.70 -8.00
C GLY A 113 11.18 -11.88 -8.53
N LEU A 114 11.38 -13.08 -9.10
CA LEU A 114 12.18 -13.37 -10.27
C LEU A 114 13.05 -12.21 -10.79
N SER A 115 14.30 -12.15 -10.36
CA SER A 115 15.39 -11.48 -11.07
C SER A 115 16.70 -12.15 -10.69
N ARG A 116 17.37 -12.72 -11.70
CA ARG A 116 18.70 -13.34 -11.61
C ARG A 116 19.73 -12.29 -11.16
N SER A 117 20.58 -12.72 -10.23
CA SER A 117 21.94 -12.22 -9.97
C SER A 117 22.09 -10.83 -9.36
N GLY A 118 22.61 -10.80 -8.13
CA GLY A 118 23.08 -9.57 -7.47
C GLY A 118 23.16 -9.76 -5.96
N SER A 119 24.38 -9.86 -5.42
CA SER A 119 24.71 -10.01 -4.00
C SER A 119 24.00 -8.96 -3.12
N VAL A 120 23.14 -9.41 -2.21
CA VAL A 120 22.44 -8.53 -1.24
C VAL A 120 23.28 -8.46 0.04
N ARG A 121 23.93 -7.31 0.25
CA ARG A 121 24.38 -6.91 1.60
C ARG A 121 23.12 -6.80 2.47
N LYS A 122 23.07 -7.55 3.58
CA LYS A 122 22.07 -7.42 4.65
C LYS A 122 21.98 -5.94 5.06
N THR A 123 20.85 -5.30 4.75
CA THR A 123 20.49 -4.00 5.30
C THR A 123 20.19 -4.18 6.79
N VAL A 124 21.09 -3.69 7.63
CA VAL A 124 20.87 -3.55 9.08
C VAL A 124 19.70 -2.59 9.27
N GLN A 125 18.53 -3.10 9.68
CA GLN A 125 17.46 -2.23 10.18
C GLN A 125 18.00 -1.55 11.45
N ARG A 126 18.19 -0.23 11.40
CA ARG A 126 18.54 0.55 12.59
C ARG A 126 17.33 0.49 13.54
N LYS A 127 17.52 -0.11 14.71
CA LYS A 127 16.52 -0.16 15.77
C LYS A 127 16.24 1.28 16.24
N LEU A 128 14.96 1.65 16.31
CA LEU A 128 14.55 2.95 16.84
C LEU A 128 14.88 3.05 18.35
N PRO A 129 15.05 4.27 18.90
CA PRO A 129 15.13 4.46 20.34
C PRO A 129 13.88 3.91 21.04
N ASP A 130 14.06 3.27 22.21
CA ASP A 130 12.97 2.58 22.90
C ASP A 130 11.81 3.52 23.26
N ASN A 131 12.08 4.78 23.62
CA ASN A 131 11.05 5.79 23.91
C ASN A 131 10.20 6.11 22.67
N VAL A 132 10.82 6.27 21.50
CA VAL A 132 10.09 6.52 20.24
C VAL A 132 9.25 5.31 19.86
N GLN A 133 9.75 4.10 20.08
CA GLN A 133 8.99 2.88 19.81
C GLN A 133 7.75 2.78 20.72
N LEU A 134 7.90 3.10 22.01
CA LEU A 134 6.77 3.16 22.95
C LEU A 134 5.73 4.19 22.51
N ASP A 135 6.15 5.40 22.12
CA ASP A 135 5.23 6.43 21.62
C ASP A 135 4.44 5.94 20.39
N LEU A 136 5.10 5.29 19.43
CA LEU A 136 4.44 4.71 18.25
C LEU A 136 3.39 3.66 18.64
N ASP A 137 3.71 2.79 19.59
CA ASP A 137 2.83 1.71 20.03
C ASP A 137 1.63 2.24 20.83
N GLU A 138 1.83 3.23 21.70
CA GLU A 138 0.75 3.92 22.44
C GLU A 138 -0.21 4.63 21.50
N ILE A 139 0.32 5.41 20.54
CA ILE A 139 -0.51 6.09 19.55
C ILE A 139 -1.31 5.07 18.74
N ARG A 140 -0.72 3.94 18.35
CA ARG A 140 -1.43 2.87 17.63
C ARG A 140 -2.57 2.28 18.47
N ALA A 141 -2.33 2.06 19.76
CA ALA A 141 -3.35 1.57 20.68
C ALA A 141 -4.52 2.55 20.83
N ASP A 142 -4.21 3.85 20.90
CA ASP A 142 -5.23 4.88 21.05
C ASP A 142 -5.99 5.17 19.75
N LEU A 143 -5.32 5.14 18.60
CA LEU A 143 -5.98 5.19 17.30
C LEU A 143 -6.93 4.02 17.13
N THR A 144 -6.66 2.84 17.69
CA THR A 144 -7.53 1.64 17.56
C THR A 144 -8.51 1.45 18.73
N ALA A 145 -8.53 2.39 19.69
CA ALA A 145 -9.36 2.31 20.88
C ALA A 145 -10.88 2.32 20.59
N THR A 146 -11.65 1.71 21.48
CA THR A 146 -13.12 1.68 21.41
C THR A 146 -13.75 3.04 21.71
N SER A 147 -13.20 3.78 22.68
CA SER A 147 -13.60 5.16 23.00
C SER A 147 -13.20 6.12 21.88
N TRP A 148 -14.15 6.92 21.41
CA TRP A 148 -13.91 7.89 20.34
C TRP A 148 -13.01 9.03 20.82
N GLU A 149 -13.10 9.41 22.10
CA GLU A 149 -12.25 10.40 22.75
C GLU A 149 -10.78 9.97 22.70
N ARG A 150 -10.50 8.69 23.03
CA ARG A 150 -9.14 8.14 22.93
C ARG A 150 -8.63 8.16 21.49
N ARG A 151 -9.48 7.89 20.50
CA ARG A 151 -9.10 8.00 19.09
C ARG A 151 -8.74 9.44 18.69
N VAL A 152 -9.51 10.44 19.16
CA VAL A 152 -9.16 11.86 18.96
C VAL A 152 -7.84 12.22 19.63
N CYS A 153 -7.59 11.76 20.87
CA CYS A 153 -6.31 11.98 21.53
C CYS A 153 -5.15 11.26 20.82
N GLY A 154 -5.38 10.08 20.24
CA GLY A 154 -4.42 9.37 19.39
C GLY A 154 -4.11 10.15 18.11
N LEU A 155 -5.13 10.73 17.47
CA LEU A 155 -4.96 11.56 16.29
C LEU A 155 -4.09 12.80 16.56
N LYS A 156 -4.32 13.51 17.67
CA LYS A 156 -3.54 14.69 18.05
C LYS A 156 -2.08 14.36 18.37
N ARG A 157 -1.80 13.23 19.04
CA ARG A 157 -0.43 12.76 19.25
C ARG A 157 0.22 12.29 17.95
N PHE A 158 -0.54 11.70 17.03
CA PHE A 158 -0.04 11.35 15.70
C PHE A 158 0.42 12.60 14.94
N GLU A 159 -0.36 13.70 15.01
CA GLU A 159 0.02 14.99 14.43
C GLU A 159 1.34 15.51 15.02
N GLU A 160 1.45 15.55 16.35
CA GLU A 160 2.65 16.01 17.07
C GLU A 160 3.88 15.17 16.70
N LEU A 161 3.73 13.84 16.64
CA LEU A 161 4.80 12.93 16.29
C LEU A 161 5.21 13.05 14.82
N CYS A 162 4.28 13.35 13.91
CA CYS A 162 4.59 13.68 12.53
C CYS A 162 5.44 14.96 12.43
N GLY A 163 5.22 15.94 13.31
CA GLY A 163 5.99 17.19 13.36
C GLY A 163 7.39 17.03 13.93
N SER A 164 7.58 16.16 14.93
CA SER A 164 8.87 15.97 15.61
C SER A 164 9.72 14.85 15.01
N THR A 165 9.10 13.71 14.67
CA THR A 165 9.80 12.45 14.36
C THR A 165 9.21 11.77 13.11
N THR A 166 8.99 12.55 12.04
CA THR A 166 8.31 12.11 10.80
C THR A 166 8.87 10.80 10.22
N LYS A 167 10.20 10.61 10.25
CA LYS A 167 10.84 9.39 9.71
C LYS A 167 10.45 8.13 10.48
N ALA A 168 10.29 8.22 11.80
CA ALA A 168 9.87 7.09 12.62
C ALA A 168 8.41 6.73 12.30
N VAL A 169 7.53 7.74 12.23
CA VAL A 169 6.13 7.57 11.82
C VAL A 169 6.04 6.92 10.44
N ALA A 170 6.79 7.44 9.46
CA ALA A 170 6.81 6.92 8.09
C ALA A 170 7.40 5.51 7.98
N SER A 171 8.21 5.07 8.95
CA SER A 171 8.77 3.71 8.99
C SER A 171 7.78 2.67 9.53
N ASP A 172 6.73 3.11 10.23
CA ASP A 172 5.72 2.24 10.85
C ASP A 172 4.43 2.20 10.02
N THR A 173 4.37 1.24 9.09
CA THR A 173 3.19 1.03 8.25
C THR A 173 1.93 0.75 9.07
N LYS A 174 2.01 0.05 10.21
CA LYS A 174 0.84 -0.30 11.03
C LYS A 174 0.24 0.94 11.68
N LEU A 175 1.09 1.87 12.12
CA LEU A 175 0.64 3.17 12.62
C LEU A 175 -0.07 3.97 11.51
N ILE A 176 0.52 4.02 10.31
CA ILE A 176 -0.08 4.71 9.15
C ILE A 176 -1.43 4.08 8.78
N GLU A 177 -1.55 2.75 8.76
CA GLU A 177 -2.80 2.05 8.49
C GLU A 177 -3.86 2.34 9.56
N ALA A 178 -3.46 2.38 10.84
CA ALA A 178 -4.36 2.75 11.95
C ALA A 178 -4.87 4.18 11.79
N PHE A 179 -4.00 5.12 11.42
CA PHE A 179 -4.36 6.50 11.12
C PHE A 179 -5.30 6.61 9.91
N ILE A 180 -5.00 5.93 8.80
CA ILE A 180 -5.88 5.87 7.62
C ILE A 180 -7.27 5.33 8.01
N GLY A 181 -7.31 4.34 8.91
CA GLY A 181 -8.55 3.79 9.46
C GLY A 181 -9.38 4.79 10.28
N ARG A 182 -8.82 5.93 10.69
CA ARG A 182 -9.57 7.04 11.32
C ARG A 182 -10.11 8.02 10.31
N LEU A 183 -9.52 8.14 9.13
CA LEU A 183 -10.07 8.99 8.06
C LEU A 183 -11.51 8.59 7.72
N SER A 184 -11.85 7.30 7.79
CA SER A 184 -13.22 6.80 7.61
C SER A 184 -13.80 6.15 8.88
N ASP A 185 -13.57 6.77 10.04
CA ASP A 185 -14.11 6.31 11.33
C ASP A 185 -15.65 6.25 11.33
N ILE A 186 -16.20 5.35 12.14
CA ILE A 186 -17.65 5.21 12.36
C ILE A 186 -18.21 6.46 13.05
N ASN A 187 -17.42 7.09 13.92
CA ASN A 187 -17.75 8.35 14.55
C ASN A 187 -17.38 9.52 13.63
N SER A 188 -18.35 10.38 13.31
CA SER A 188 -18.16 11.52 12.41
C SER A 188 -17.17 12.55 12.92
N LYS A 189 -17.10 12.79 14.24
CA LYS A 189 -16.13 13.72 14.84
C LYS A 189 -14.70 13.21 14.65
N VAL A 190 -14.49 11.92 14.90
CA VAL A 190 -13.16 11.31 14.74
C VAL A 190 -12.73 11.33 13.27
N SER A 191 -13.64 11.04 12.34
CA SER A 191 -13.30 11.07 10.92
C SER A 191 -13.06 12.47 10.37
N LEU A 192 -13.81 13.48 10.81
CA LEU A 192 -13.55 14.87 10.41
C LEU A 192 -12.21 15.36 10.95
N GLU A 193 -11.94 15.13 12.25
CA GLU A 193 -10.63 15.42 12.87
C GLU A 193 -9.49 14.70 12.14
N GLY A 194 -9.70 13.43 11.75
CA GLY A 194 -8.73 12.67 10.98
C GLY A 194 -8.43 13.30 9.61
N LEU A 195 -9.44 13.82 8.91
CA LEU A 195 -9.25 14.51 7.64
C LEU A 195 -8.47 15.82 7.82
N ASP A 196 -8.73 16.58 8.87
CA ASP A 196 -8.00 17.81 9.17
C ASP A 196 -6.53 17.53 9.51
N ILE A 197 -6.27 16.53 10.36
CA ILE A 197 -4.91 16.09 10.70
C ILE A 197 -4.19 15.50 9.48
N TYR A 198 -4.90 14.85 8.57
CA TYR A 198 -4.31 14.42 7.29
C TYR A 198 -3.77 15.61 6.49
N LEU A 199 -4.54 16.70 6.38
CA LEU A 199 -4.09 17.90 5.68
C LEU A 199 -2.87 18.54 6.35
N ILE A 200 -2.83 18.55 7.69
CA ILE A 200 -1.71 19.09 8.48
C ILE A 200 -0.44 18.26 8.29
N THR A 201 -0.56 16.93 8.32
CA THR A 201 0.58 16.01 8.28
C THR A 201 1.05 15.66 6.86
N LEU A 202 0.21 15.86 5.84
CA LEU A 202 0.53 15.55 4.44
C LEU A 202 1.82 16.21 3.93
N PRO A 203 2.14 17.49 4.20
CA PRO A 203 3.41 18.09 3.77
C PRO A 203 4.65 17.34 4.27
N ALA A 204 4.59 16.79 5.50
CA ALA A 204 5.68 16.02 6.08
C ALA A 204 5.75 14.59 5.52
N LEU A 205 4.58 13.97 5.26
CA LEU A 205 4.48 12.57 4.84
C LEU A 205 4.49 12.33 3.31
N SER A 206 4.17 13.34 2.50
CA SER A 206 3.99 13.21 1.04
C SER A 206 5.20 12.62 0.31
N ARG A 207 6.41 13.03 0.70
CA ARG A 207 7.66 12.48 0.17
C ARG A 207 7.74 10.98 0.41
N PHE A 208 7.43 10.52 1.61
CA PHE A 208 7.53 9.12 1.97
C PHE A 208 6.48 8.27 1.23
N TYR A 209 5.26 8.78 1.03
CA TYR A 209 4.28 8.13 0.13
C TYR A 209 4.79 8.00 -1.32
N SER A 210 5.68 8.89 -1.75
CA SER A 210 6.24 8.92 -3.09
C SER A 210 7.52 8.07 -3.24
N THR A 211 8.28 7.85 -2.17
CA THR A 211 9.57 7.14 -2.21
C THR A 211 9.49 5.72 -1.65
N GLU A 212 8.78 5.53 -0.54
CA GLU A 212 8.81 4.29 0.24
C GLU A 212 7.84 3.23 -0.31
N SER A 213 8.33 2.02 -0.56
CA SER A 213 7.51 0.94 -1.13
C SER A 213 6.37 0.50 -0.21
N HIS A 214 6.61 0.44 1.10
CA HIS A 214 5.59 0.09 2.09
C HIS A 214 4.50 1.16 2.21
N LEU A 215 4.83 2.45 2.09
CA LEU A 215 3.80 3.50 2.09
C LEU A 215 3.06 3.62 0.75
N LYS A 216 3.71 3.29 -0.38
CA LYS A 216 3.02 3.15 -1.66
C LYS A 216 1.93 2.08 -1.59
N ALA A 217 2.14 1.00 -0.82
CA ALA A 217 1.18 -0.08 -0.68
C ALA A 217 -0.14 0.36 -0.01
N VAL A 218 -0.12 1.38 0.85
CA VAL A 218 -1.31 1.87 1.56
C VAL A 218 -2.08 2.96 0.80
N LEU A 219 -1.55 3.47 -0.33
CA LEU A 219 -2.18 4.55 -1.10
C LEU A 219 -3.60 4.21 -1.58
N ASN A 220 -3.86 2.96 -1.96
CA ASN A 220 -5.20 2.54 -2.34
C ASN A 220 -6.17 2.59 -1.15
N GLN A 221 -5.73 2.23 0.06
CA GLN A 221 -6.55 2.36 1.26
C GLN A 221 -6.82 3.82 1.61
N LEU A 222 -5.78 4.67 1.54
CA LEU A 222 -5.87 6.11 1.76
C LEU A 222 -6.90 6.76 0.83
N ILE A 223 -6.78 6.57 -0.49
CA ILE A 223 -7.70 7.17 -1.46
C ILE A 223 -9.14 6.69 -1.25
N LEU A 224 -9.35 5.41 -0.93
CA LEU A 224 -10.70 4.90 -0.67
C LEU A 224 -11.31 5.50 0.61
N ALA A 225 -10.50 5.70 1.66
CA ALA A 225 -10.95 6.33 2.89
C ALA A 225 -11.37 7.78 2.64
N LEU A 226 -10.56 8.57 1.91
CA LEU A 226 -10.91 9.94 1.53
C LEU A 226 -12.16 10.00 0.64
N MET A 227 -12.23 9.15 -0.40
CA MET A 227 -13.36 9.09 -1.35
C MET A 227 -14.69 8.76 -0.65
N SER A 228 -14.67 8.00 0.44
CA SER A 228 -15.88 7.57 1.16
C SER A 228 -16.76 8.76 1.60
N HIS A 229 -16.13 9.90 1.91
CA HIS A 229 -16.81 11.12 2.38
C HIS A 229 -17.48 11.94 1.28
N LEU A 230 -17.11 11.76 0.01
CA LEU A 230 -17.68 12.55 -1.09
C LEU A 230 -19.20 12.34 -1.24
N SER A 231 -19.73 11.21 -0.76
CA SER A 231 -21.17 10.93 -0.73
C SER A 231 -21.88 11.39 0.55
N SER A 232 -21.17 12.00 1.50
CA SER A 232 -21.73 12.46 2.78
C SER A 232 -22.81 13.52 2.57
N LYS A 233 -23.78 13.58 3.48
CA LYS A 233 -24.75 14.69 3.53
C LYS A 233 -24.17 15.92 4.23
N ASN A 234 -23.18 15.72 5.10
CA ASN A 234 -22.48 16.82 5.77
C ASN A 234 -21.54 17.50 4.77
N VAL A 235 -21.70 18.81 4.62
CA VAL A 235 -20.90 19.63 3.70
C VAL A 235 -19.44 19.62 4.12
N ASP A 236 -19.12 19.74 5.40
CA ASP A 236 -17.76 19.80 5.93
C ASP A 236 -16.98 18.54 5.57
N HIS A 237 -17.57 17.36 5.81
CA HIS A 237 -16.96 16.08 5.39
C HIS A 237 -16.69 16.04 3.89
N ARG A 238 -17.65 16.48 3.06
CA ARG A 238 -17.47 16.49 1.61
C ARG A 238 -16.36 17.46 1.19
N SER A 239 -16.39 18.71 1.65
CA SER A 239 -15.44 19.74 1.26
C SER A 239 -14.03 19.42 1.75
N THR A 240 -13.88 18.97 2.99
CA THR A 240 -12.58 18.59 3.53
C THR A 240 -12.03 17.38 2.78
N ALA A 241 -12.84 16.36 2.48
CA ALA A 241 -12.38 15.22 1.68
C ALA A 241 -12.00 15.57 0.24
N GLN A 242 -12.74 16.48 -0.41
CA GLN A 242 -12.35 17.01 -1.73
C GLN A 242 -11.00 17.72 -1.66
N LYS A 243 -10.78 18.55 -0.63
CA LYS A 243 -9.50 19.21 -0.37
C LYS A 243 -8.38 18.18 -0.14
N CYS A 244 -8.60 17.18 0.71
CA CYS A 244 -7.65 16.10 0.94
C CYS A 244 -7.24 15.42 -0.36
N LEU A 245 -8.20 15.03 -1.20
CA LEU A 245 -7.93 14.38 -2.49
C LEU A 245 -7.12 15.29 -3.43
N THR A 246 -7.51 16.56 -3.57
CA THR A 246 -6.78 17.53 -4.39
C THR A 246 -5.33 17.71 -3.92
N GLU A 247 -5.13 17.92 -2.62
CA GLU A 247 -3.80 18.07 -2.01
C GLU A 247 -2.94 16.80 -2.17
N THR A 248 -3.57 15.62 -2.07
CA THR A 248 -2.90 14.33 -2.29
C THR A 248 -2.33 14.26 -3.71
N ILE A 249 -3.13 14.62 -4.71
CA ILE A 249 -2.75 14.58 -6.13
C ILE A 249 -1.64 15.59 -6.44
N GLU A 250 -1.67 16.73 -5.77
CA GLU A 250 -0.67 17.77 -5.96
C GLU A 250 0.70 17.35 -5.38
N LYS A 251 0.69 16.79 -4.16
CA LYS A 251 1.89 16.55 -3.35
C LYS A 251 2.52 15.16 -3.49
N ILE A 252 1.77 14.13 -3.88
CA ILE A 252 2.28 12.77 -4.07
C ILE A 252 2.62 12.51 -5.54
N ASP A 253 3.71 11.78 -5.80
CA ASP A 253 4.12 11.39 -7.14
C ASP A 253 2.96 10.72 -7.91
N PRO A 254 2.54 11.26 -9.06
CA PRO A 254 1.42 10.70 -9.80
C PRO A 254 1.64 9.25 -10.24
N SER A 255 2.88 8.83 -10.49
CA SER A 255 3.19 7.47 -10.96
C SER A 255 2.78 6.38 -9.96
N CYS A 256 2.91 6.62 -8.66
CA CYS A 256 2.46 5.68 -7.62
C CYS A 256 0.99 5.89 -7.25
N LEU A 257 0.45 7.11 -7.44
CA LEU A 257 -0.92 7.46 -7.07
C LEU A 257 -1.97 7.01 -8.11
N SER A 258 -1.63 7.05 -9.41
CA SER A 258 -2.57 6.75 -10.50
C SER A 258 -3.27 5.39 -10.38
N PRO A 259 -2.61 4.28 -9.99
CA PRO A 259 -3.29 3.01 -9.77
C PRO A 259 -4.38 3.08 -8.68
N ALA A 260 -4.12 3.79 -7.58
CA ALA A 260 -5.07 3.96 -6.49
C ALA A 260 -6.27 4.82 -6.91
N ILE A 261 -6.03 5.92 -7.63
CA ILE A 261 -7.07 6.79 -8.17
C ILE A 261 -7.96 6.04 -9.17
N ALA A 262 -7.36 5.27 -10.09
CA ALA A 262 -8.11 4.46 -11.05
C ALA A 262 -8.94 3.37 -10.36
N ALA A 263 -8.41 2.73 -9.31
CA ALA A 263 -9.16 1.75 -8.52
C ALA A 263 -10.33 2.40 -7.79
N ALA A 264 -10.14 3.59 -7.21
CA ALA A 264 -11.18 4.35 -6.53
C ALA A 264 -12.27 4.82 -7.50
N ALA A 265 -11.91 5.37 -8.66
CA ALA A 265 -12.87 5.78 -9.70
C ALA A 265 -13.75 4.62 -10.20
N ARG A 266 -13.20 3.39 -10.28
CA ARG A 266 -13.98 2.18 -10.60
C ARG A 266 -14.95 1.79 -9.49
N LYS A 267 -14.59 2.00 -8.23
CA LYS A 267 -15.43 1.69 -7.06
C LYS A 267 -16.43 2.80 -6.70
N ALA A 268 -16.25 3.99 -7.26
CA ALA A 268 -17.04 5.17 -6.93
C ALA A 268 -18.53 4.96 -7.25
N ASN A 269 -19.38 5.28 -6.29
CA ASN A 269 -20.84 5.30 -6.48
C ASN A 269 -21.29 6.53 -7.30
N ILE A 270 -22.59 6.62 -7.62
CA ILE A 270 -23.14 7.70 -8.45
C ILE A 270 -22.84 9.12 -7.94
N LYS A 271 -22.70 9.31 -6.62
CA LYS A 271 -22.38 10.61 -6.02
C LYS A 271 -20.89 10.92 -6.02
N GLN A 272 -20.05 9.89 -5.91
CA GLN A 272 -18.59 10.02 -5.86
C GLN A 272 -17.99 10.13 -7.27
N LYS A 273 -18.61 9.45 -8.25
CA LYS A 273 -18.05 9.22 -9.59
C LYS A 273 -17.74 10.51 -10.37
N PRO A 274 -18.58 11.57 -10.36
CA PRO A 274 -18.26 12.80 -11.07
C PRO A 274 -16.94 13.42 -10.59
N PHE A 275 -16.75 13.52 -9.26
CA PHE A 275 -15.52 14.06 -8.69
C PHE A 275 -14.31 13.17 -8.99
N MET A 276 -14.45 11.86 -8.80
CA MET A 276 -13.34 10.92 -9.05
C MET A 276 -12.92 10.84 -10.51
N LEU A 277 -13.85 11.00 -11.46
CA LEU A 277 -13.53 11.12 -12.88
C LEU A 277 -12.85 12.46 -13.19
N GLY A 278 -13.26 13.55 -12.55
CA GLY A 278 -12.57 14.83 -12.66
C GLY A 278 -11.12 14.75 -12.18
N VAL A 279 -10.90 14.08 -11.04
CA VAL A 279 -9.57 13.76 -10.50
C VAL A 279 -8.77 12.89 -11.46
N LEU A 280 -9.37 11.81 -11.99
CA LEU A 280 -8.70 10.92 -12.92
C LEU A 280 -8.32 11.64 -14.22
N ASN A 281 -9.11 12.61 -14.67
CA ASN A 281 -8.84 13.42 -15.86
C ASN A 281 -7.74 14.47 -15.69
N ASN A 282 -7.19 14.63 -14.49
CA ASN A 282 -6.04 15.50 -14.26
C ASN A 282 -4.84 15.01 -15.11
N PRO A 283 -4.21 15.86 -15.93
CA PRO A 283 -3.07 15.47 -16.78
C PRO A 283 -1.94 14.79 -16.00
N SER A 284 -1.71 15.21 -14.75
CA SER A 284 -0.69 14.64 -13.86
C SER A 284 -0.93 13.14 -13.62
N CYS A 285 -2.20 12.75 -13.40
CA CYS A 285 -2.61 11.38 -13.12
C CYS A 285 -2.68 10.51 -14.38
N LEU A 286 -3.12 11.07 -15.50
CA LEU A 286 -3.24 10.33 -16.77
C LEU A 286 -1.89 10.09 -17.44
N SER A 287 -0.94 11.03 -17.34
CA SER A 287 0.34 10.98 -18.05
C SER A 287 1.06 9.64 -17.92
N PRO A 288 1.29 9.08 -16.71
CA PRO A 288 1.98 7.80 -16.57
C PRO A 288 1.24 6.62 -17.22
N ALA A 289 -0.09 6.60 -17.15
CA ALA A 289 -0.91 5.51 -17.69
C ALA A 289 -0.94 5.54 -19.22
N ILE A 290 -1.15 6.72 -19.81
CA ILE A 290 -1.12 6.91 -21.27
C ILE A 290 0.27 6.63 -21.82
N ALA A 291 1.33 7.06 -21.12
CA ALA A 291 2.71 6.76 -21.50
C ALA A 291 3.03 5.26 -21.46
N ALA A 292 2.57 4.54 -20.43
CA ALA A 292 2.73 3.09 -20.37
C ALA A 292 1.98 2.39 -21.50
N ALA A 293 0.77 2.85 -21.84
CA ALA A 293 0.00 2.33 -22.97
C ALA A 293 0.67 2.67 -24.31
N ALA A 294 1.21 3.89 -24.48
CA ALA A 294 1.96 4.29 -25.66
C ALA A 294 3.22 3.44 -25.88
N ARG A 295 3.95 3.08 -24.82
CA ARG A 295 5.09 2.15 -24.91
C ARG A 295 4.67 0.77 -25.40
N LYS A 296 3.55 0.23 -24.91
CA LYS A 296 3.05 -1.11 -25.27
C LYS A 296 2.23 -1.17 -26.55
N ALA A 297 1.85 -0.03 -27.13
CA ALA A 297 1.05 0.02 -28.34
C ALA A 297 1.78 -0.61 -29.54
N ASN A 298 1.04 -1.39 -30.31
CA ASN A 298 1.51 -1.94 -31.58
C ASN A 298 1.53 -0.87 -32.67
N ILE A 299 2.06 -1.23 -33.86
CA ILE A 299 2.29 -0.28 -34.96
C ILE A 299 1.03 0.48 -35.41
N LYS A 300 -0.16 -0.14 -35.32
CA LYS A 300 -1.44 0.49 -35.70
C LYS A 300 -1.99 1.43 -34.62
N GLN A 301 -1.69 1.13 -33.35
CA GLN A 301 -2.18 1.92 -32.20
C GLN A 301 -1.23 3.06 -31.84
N LYS A 302 0.07 2.89 -32.12
CA LYS A 302 1.14 3.80 -31.69
C LYS A 302 0.92 5.24 -32.16
N PRO A 303 0.55 5.53 -33.44
CA PRO A 303 0.30 6.90 -33.90
C PRO A 303 -0.75 7.61 -33.06
N PHE A 304 -1.89 6.97 -32.83
CA PHE A 304 -2.98 7.50 -32.00
C PHE A 304 -2.52 7.75 -30.55
N MET A 305 -1.82 6.79 -29.94
CA MET A 305 -1.34 6.93 -28.57
C MET A 305 -0.33 8.08 -28.41
N LEU A 306 0.53 8.30 -29.39
CA LEU A 306 1.45 9.44 -29.41
C LEU A 306 0.70 10.77 -29.51
N GLY A 307 -0.34 10.87 -30.33
CA GLY A 307 -1.18 12.07 -30.41
C GLY A 307 -1.88 12.40 -29.10
N VAL A 308 -2.45 11.40 -28.42
CA VAL A 308 -3.08 11.56 -27.10
C VAL A 308 -2.04 12.02 -26.06
N LEU A 309 -0.87 11.38 -26.05
CA LEU A 309 0.20 11.75 -25.13
C LEU A 309 0.72 13.17 -25.40
N ASN A 310 0.86 13.57 -26.67
CA ASN A 310 1.28 14.92 -27.05
C ASN A 310 0.31 15.99 -26.51
N SER A 311 -0.98 15.81 -26.75
CA SER A 311 -2.03 16.71 -26.24
C SER A 311 -1.97 16.84 -24.71
N LEU A 312 -1.68 15.73 -24.04
CA LEU A 312 -1.57 15.70 -22.59
C LEU A 312 -0.29 16.37 -22.07
N ASN A 313 0.83 16.17 -22.77
CA ASN A 313 2.09 16.86 -22.48
C ASN A 313 1.91 18.38 -22.56
N CYS A 314 1.20 18.90 -23.56
CA CYS A 314 0.94 20.34 -23.67
C CYS A 314 0.17 20.91 -22.47
N LYS A 315 -0.77 20.15 -21.90
CA LYS A 315 -1.52 20.57 -20.71
C LYS A 315 -0.71 20.44 -19.42
N LEU A 316 0.20 19.45 -19.35
CA LEU A 316 0.95 19.14 -18.14
C LEU A 316 2.25 19.94 -18.01
N TYR A 317 2.93 20.23 -19.12
CA TYR A 317 4.26 20.84 -19.13
C TYR A 317 4.34 22.18 -18.39
N PRO A 318 3.36 23.10 -18.49
CA PRO A 318 3.40 24.36 -17.74
C PRO A 318 3.41 24.19 -16.22
N MET A 319 2.86 23.07 -15.73
CA MET A 319 2.75 22.79 -14.29
C MET A 319 3.86 21.84 -13.79
N LYS A 320 4.23 20.83 -14.59
CA LYS A 320 5.17 19.77 -14.20
C LYS A 320 6.11 19.43 -15.37
N PRO A 321 7.01 20.35 -15.79
CA PRO A 321 7.86 20.15 -16.97
C PRO A 321 8.78 18.93 -16.83
N LYS A 322 9.37 18.74 -15.64
CA LYS A 322 10.22 17.58 -15.33
C LYS A 322 9.49 16.24 -15.44
N GLN A 323 8.21 16.20 -15.07
CA GLN A 323 7.41 14.97 -15.21
C GLN A 323 7.21 14.64 -16.70
N VAL A 324 6.92 15.64 -17.53
CA VAL A 324 6.80 15.44 -18.98
C VAL A 324 8.12 14.97 -19.56
N GLU A 325 9.26 15.59 -19.23
CA GLU A 325 10.59 15.15 -19.70
C GLU A 325 10.85 13.66 -19.39
N VAL A 326 10.65 13.25 -18.13
CA VAL A 326 10.90 11.87 -17.66
C VAL A 326 9.98 10.85 -18.33
N VAL A 327 8.75 11.24 -18.67
CA VAL A 327 7.75 10.34 -19.24
C VAL A 327 7.79 10.30 -20.76
N ALA A 328 7.93 11.46 -21.40
CA ALA A 328 7.73 11.65 -22.83
C ALA A 328 8.98 11.36 -23.66
N LEU A 329 10.17 11.76 -23.17
CA LEU A 329 11.44 11.60 -23.89
C LEU A 329 11.80 10.13 -24.12
N PRO A 330 11.71 9.22 -23.13
CA PRO A 330 12.01 7.80 -23.35
C PRO A 330 11.16 7.18 -24.47
N ILE A 331 9.90 7.61 -24.61
CA ILE A 331 9.00 7.11 -25.66
C ILE A 331 9.46 7.57 -27.04
N LEU A 332 9.89 8.83 -27.18
CA LEU A 332 10.48 9.32 -28.42
C LEU A 332 11.72 8.51 -28.79
N TRP A 333 12.61 8.27 -27.82
CA TRP A 333 13.83 7.49 -28.04
C TRP A 333 13.55 6.05 -28.45
N GLU A 334 12.57 5.39 -27.82
CA GLU A 334 12.11 4.05 -28.21
C GLU A 334 11.58 4.04 -29.65
N CYS A 335 10.78 5.03 -30.04
CA CYS A 335 10.24 5.12 -31.40
C CYS A 335 11.35 5.31 -32.45
N LEU A 336 12.34 6.17 -32.17
CA LEU A 336 13.49 6.36 -33.06
C LEU A 336 14.33 5.08 -33.17
N LYS A 337 14.57 4.38 -32.05
CA LYS A 337 15.32 3.12 -32.01
C LYS A 337 14.62 2.03 -32.81
N ALA A 338 13.31 1.86 -32.62
CA ALA A 338 12.49 0.89 -33.36
C ALA A 338 12.40 1.19 -34.87
N GLY A 339 12.50 2.47 -35.25
CA GLY A 339 12.43 2.92 -36.63
C GLY A 339 11.02 3.35 -37.06
N VAL A 340 10.97 4.22 -38.07
CA VAL A 340 9.74 4.90 -38.54
C VAL A 340 9.52 4.66 -40.04
N ALA A 341 9.55 3.39 -40.45
CA ALA A 341 9.48 3.03 -41.87
C ALA A 341 8.10 3.32 -42.49
N GLU A 342 7.02 3.18 -41.73
CA GLU A 342 5.65 3.40 -42.19
C GLU A 342 5.29 4.90 -42.18
N SER A 343 4.64 5.38 -43.24
CA SER A 343 4.34 6.80 -43.44
C SER A 343 3.52 7.42 -42.30
N GLU A 344 2.52 6.70 -41.80
CA GLU A 344 1.66 7.17 -40.69
C GLU A 344 2.45 7.26 -39.38
N MET A 345 3.24 6.23 -39.08
CA MET A 345 4.10 6.20 -37.90
C MET A 345 5.16 7.31 -37.96
N ARG A 346 5.77 7.55 -39.13
CA ARG A 346 6.74 8.64 -39.33
C ARG A 346 6.12 10.00 -39.07
N LYS A 347 4.91 10.24 -39.60
CA LYS A 347 4.16 11.48 -39.37
C LYS A 347 3.86 11.68 -37.88
N ALA A 348 3.36 10.65 -37.20
CA ALA A 348 3.03 10.75 -35.79
C ALA A 348 4.26 10.99 -34.90
N VAL A 349 5.40 10.35 -35.20
CA VAL A 349 6.65 10.60 -34.47
C VAL A 349 7.18 12.01 -34.74
N ALA A 350 7.06 12.52 -35.97
CA ALA A 350 7.40 13.91 -36.27
C ALA A 350 6.53 14.89 -35.49
N GLU A 351 5.20 14.74 -35.52
CA GLU A 351 4.28 15.60 -34.76
C GLU A 351 4.54 15.54 -33.24
N TYR A 352 4.85 14.35 -32.72
CA TYR A 352 5.22 14.17 -31.33
C TYR A 352 6.55 14.86 -30.98
N ALA A 353 7.57 14.73 -31.84
CA ALA A 353 8.85 15.39 -31.66
C ALA A 353 8.72 16.93 -31.74
N LYS A 354 7.96 17.44 -32.72
CA LYS A 354 7.66 18.88 -32.86
C LYS A 354 6.91 19.41 -31.65
N GLY A 355 5.91 18.68 -31.15
CA GLY A 355 5.23 19.05 -29.91
C GLY A 355 6.18 19.11 -28.71
N LEU A 356 7.15 18.20 -28.60
CA LEU A 356 8.18 18.30 -27.55
C LEU A 356 9.12 19.48 -27.76
N VAL A 357 9.50 19.82 -29.00
CA VAL A 357 10.27 21.03 -29.33
C VAL A 357 9.52 22.29 -28.89
N GLU A 358 8.22 22.38 -29.14
CA GLU A 358 7.39 23.51 -28.71
C GLU A 358 7.39 23.68 -27.19
N LEU A 359 7.48 22.58 -26.43
CA LEU A 359 7.42 22.61 -24.97
C LEU A 359 8.77 22.95 -24.32
N MET A 360 9.87 22.31 -24.76
CA MET A 360 11.18 22.44 -24.10
C MET A 360 12.26 23.14 -24.92
N GLY A 361 11.99 23.45 -26.19
CA GLY A 361 12.93 24.03 -27.13
C GLY A 361 13.78 22.99 -27.87
N GLU A 362 14.13 23.32 -29.12
CA GLU A 362 14.88 22.43 -30.01
C GLU A 362 16.24 22.04 -29.43
N LYS A 363 17.00 23.04 -28.95
CA LYS A 363 18.31 22.82 -28.36
C LYS A 363 18.26 21.84 -27.18
N ALA A 364 17.29 22.02 -26.28
CA ALA A 364 17.15 21.14 -25.12
C ALA A 364 16.82 19.70 -25.53
N LEU A 365 15.93 19.52 -26.51
CA LEU A 365 15.57 18.20 -27.03
C LEU A 365 16.78 17.50 -27.66
N LEU A 366 17.58 18.22 -28.46
CA LEU A 366 18.78 17.70 -29.10
C LEU A 366 19.90 17.42 -28.09
N ASP A 367 20.02 18.22 -27.04
CA ASP A 367 20.96 17.98 -25.94
C ASP A 367 20.62 16.66 -25.24
N HIS A 368 19.35 16.44 -24.89
CA HIS A 368 18.86 15.18 -24.32
C HIS A 368 19.08 13.97 -25.24
N SER A 369 18.97 14.15 -26.55
CA SER A 369 19.16 13.04 -27.50
C SER A 369 20.61 12.55 -27.57
N SER A 370 21.60 13.41 -27.26
CA SER A 370 23.03 13.13 -27.38
C SER A 370 23.49 11.89 -26.60
N MET A 371 22.84 11.63 -25.46
CA MET A 371 23.17 10.51 -24.58
C MET A 371 22.31 9.26 -24.84
N GLU A 372 21.22 9.39 -25.58
CA GLU A 372 20.16 8.38 -25.64
C GLU A 372 20.07 7.66 -27.00
N VAL A 373 20.49 8.32 -28.09
CA VAL A 373 20.41 7.78 -29.45
C VAL A 373 21.71 7.96 -30.22
N ASN A 374 22.00 7.03 -31.15
CA ASN A 374 23.22 7.08 -31.97
C ASN A 374 23.16 8.22 -33.03
N PRO A 375 24.29 8.59 -33.65
CA PRO A 375 24.33 9.71 -34.61
C PRO A 375 23.38 9.59 -35.80
N SER A 376 23.11 8.37 -36.29
CA SER A 376 22.16 8.13 -37.39
C SER A 376 20.73 8.45 -36.97
N LYS A 377 20.32 8.00 -35.78
CA LYS A 377 18.99 8.29 -35.20
C LYS A 377 18.85 9.76 -34.80
N ARG A 378 19.94 10.43 -34.42
CA ARG A 378 19.95 11.88 -34.20
C ARG A 378 19.66 12.65 -35.49
N LYS A 379 20.35 12.33 -36.60
CA LYS A 379 20.05 12.94 -37.91
C LYS A 379 18.61 12.71 -38.35
N LEU A 380 18.08 11.52 -38.06
CA LEU A 380 16.66 11.23 -38.28
C LEU A 380 15.77 12.16 -37.45
N LEU A 381 16.04 12.34 -36.16
CA LEU A 381 15.30 13.27 -35.29
C LEU A 381 15.36 14.70 -35.85
N GLU A 382 16.54 15.19 -36.21
CA GLU A 382 16.74 16.50 -36.84
C GLU A 382 15.86 16.63 -38.11
N SER A 383 15.82 15.60 -38.97
CA SER A 383 14.93 15.60 -40.14
C SER A 383 13.42 15.58 -39.84
N LEU A 384 13.02 15.11 -38.65
CA LEU A 384 11.61 15.00 -38.25
C LEU A 384 11.10 16.28 -37.59
N ILE A 385 11.99 17.09 -37.03
CA ILE A 385 11.65 18.33 -36.34
C ILE A 385 11.75 19.58 -37.23
N LEU A 386 12.52 19.51 -38.33
CA LEU A 386 12.38 20.42 -39.49
C LEU A 386 10.95 20.33 -40.05
#